data_AF-A0A1F8PMB0-F1
#
_entry.id   AF-A0A1F8PMB0-F1
#
_cell.length_a   1.000
_cell.length_b   1.000
_cell.length_c   1.000
_cell.angle_alpha   90.00
_cell.angle_beta   90.00
_cell.angle_gamma   90.00
#
_symmetry.space_group_name_H-M   'P 1'
#
loop_
_entity.id
_entity.type
_entity.pdbx_description
1 polymer ?
#
loop_
_entity_poly.entity_id
_entity_poly.type
_entity_poly.pdbx_seq_one_letter_code
_entity_poly.pdbx_strand_id
1 'polypeptide(L)'
;MQTKSLPVIPTVVLFAATLACTLTGTIPPLTPEPSPEPTPQVNVDVTITTPPLNAVLPASLASSATTTLTTEVEYPYINPSFGEMPAHTKYGLENYLLVGSILQPQVTVFKADEYGAYSDLNQQTITGLKAYDPNSAGVLPEGLPEGMISAQIRSISFHNGHGLRYLTQPGQAATPIYNSSLFYFFQGITDDGSYFVSAILPTSASYLVANDNPTSPLPVNGIPFEFDNYDALPSYIEAVKQKLDSSSANEFTPSLETLDSFIQSFLIQAS
;
A
#
# COMPACT_ATOMS: atom_id res chain seq x y z
N MET A 1 -42.04 12.59 30.32
CA MET A 1 -41.22 13.17 31.40
C MET A 1 -40.17 12.15 31.81
N GLN A 2 -38.91 12.43 31.50
CA GLN A 2 -37.64 11.86 32.01
C GLN A 2 -36.58 12.03 30.89
N THR A 3 -36.09 13.26 30.74
CA THR A 3 -34.93 13.59 29.90
C THR A 3 -33.67 13.36 30.74
N LYS A 4 -32.90 12.33 30.37
CA LYS A 4 -31.63 11.97 31.02
C LYS A 4 -30.53 12.87 30.44
N SER A 5 -29.98 13.74 31.28
CA SER A 5 -28.93 14.70 30.94
C SER A 5 -27.59 14.01 30.67
N LEU A 6 -26.90 14.41 29.60
CA LEU A 6 -25.49 14.05 29.36
C LEU A 6 -24.55 14.89 30.26
N PRO A 7 -23.41 14.34 30.70
CA PRO A 7 -22.43 15.09 31.49
C PRO A 7 -21.59 16.01 30.60
N VAL A 8 -21.49 17.27 31.04
CA VAL A 8 -20.62 18.32 30.47
C VAL A 8 -19.17 18.05 30.90
N ILE A 9 -18.25 17.97 29.94
CA ILE A 9 -16.81 17.90 30.19
C ILE A 9 -16.33 19.31 30.57
N PRO A 10 -15.63 19.53 31.70
CA PRO A 10 -15.21 20.87 32.10
C PRO A 10 -14.04 21.36 31.25
N THR A 11 -14.24 22.50 30.59
CA THR A 11 -13.20 23.34 30.01
C THR A 11 -12.26 23.81 31.12
N VAL A 12 -11.00 23.39 31.08
CA VAL A 12 -9.96 23.91 31.98
C VAL A 12 -9.59 25.32 31.52
N VAL A 13 -10.11 26.32 32.23
CA VAL A 13 -9.71 27.72 32.10
C VAL A 13 -8.46 27.92 32.96
N LEU A 14 -7.32 28.21 32.33
CA LEU A 14 -6.10 28.55 33.06
C LEU A 14 -6.18 30.01 33.52
N PHE A 15 -6.32 30.22 34.83
CA PHE A 15 -6.20 31.53 35.46
C PHE A 15 -4.73 31.96 35.51
N ALA A 16 -4.41 33.09 34.89
CA ALA A 16 -3.15 33.80 35.14
C ALA A 16 -3.31 34.67 36.41
N ALA A 17 -2.65 34.28 37.49
CA ALA A 17 -2.55 35.09 38.70
C ALA A 17 -1.30 35.98 38.63
N THR A 18 -1.48 37.30 38.56
CA THR A 18 -0.41 38.29 38.69
C THR A 18 -0.17 38.60 40.17
N LEU A 19 0.95 38.12 40.71
CA LEU A 19 1.53 38.64 41.95
C LEU A 19 2.69 39.57 41.61
N ALA A 20 2.54 40.85 41.94
CA ALA A 20 3.63 41.83 41.91
C ALA A 20 4.36 41.78 43.26
N CYS A 21 5.66 41.44 43.23
CA CYS A 21 6.57 41.62 44.36
C CYS A 21 7.82 42.33 43.84
N THR A 22 8.03 43.57 44.29
CA THR A 22 9.17 44.41 43.91
C THR A 22 10.36 44.07 44.81
N LEU A 23 11.29 43.28 44.29
CA LEU A 23 12.64 43.09 44.84
C LEU A 23 13.64 43.69 43.86
N THR A 24 14.18 44.86 44.21
CA THR A 24 15.30 45.49 43.50
C THR A 24 16.60 44.75 43.84
N GLY A 25 16.83 43.66 43.13
CA GLY A 25 18.13 43.00 43.02
C GLY A 25 18.37 42.70 41.55
N THR A 26 19.46 43.19 40.98
CA THR A 26 19.89 42.85 39.62
C THR A 26 20.31 41.38 39.58
N ILE A 27 19.35 40.50 39.30
CA ILE A 27 19.63 39.12 38.93
C ILE A 27 20.28 39.18 37.53
N PRO A 28 21.51 38.66 37.34
CA PRO A 28 22.08 38.54 36.01
C PRO A 28 21.12 37.69 35.15
N PRO A 29 20.93 38.02 33.86
CA PRO A 29 20.05 37.24 33.01
C PRO A 29 20.48 35.78 33.05
N LEU A 30 19.58 34.90 33.51
CA LEU A 30 19.73 33.47 33.30
C LEU A 30 19.74 33.25 31.80
N THR A 31 20.90 32.87 31.27
CA THR A 31 21.01 32.33 29.91
C THR A 31 20.01 31.18 29.81
N PRO A 32 19.06 31.19 28.86
CA PRO A 32 18.20 30.04 28.67
C PRO A 32 19.09 28.83 28.40
N GLU A 33 18.99 27.83 29.26
CA GLU A 33 19.59 26.53 29.01
C GLU A 33 19.02 26.03 27.67
N PRO A 34 19.85 25.58 26.72
CA PRO A 34 19.36 25.07 25.46
C PRO A 34 18.35 23.96 25.76
N SER A 35 17.11 24.13 25.31
CA SER A 35 16.13 23.05 25.26
C SER A 35 16.81 21.86 24.57
N PRO A 36 16.73 20.62 25.12
CA PRO A 36 17.31 19.48 24.45
C PRO A 36 16.73 19.44 23.04
N GLU A 37 17.61 19.62 22.06
CA GLU A 37 17.28 19.49 20.65
C GLU A 37 16.60 18.11 20.50
N PRO A 38 15.43 18.02 19.86
CA PRO A 38 14.76 16.74 19.70
C PRO A 38 15.74 15.78 19.05
N THR A 39 16.12 14.72 19.79
CA THR A 39 17.02 13.69 19.28
C THR A 39 16.43 13.22 17.96
N PRO A 40 17.16 13.26 16.84
CA PRO A 40 16.66 12.73 15.58
C PRO A 40 16.25 11.28 15.84
N GLN A 41 14.94 10.98 15.72
CA GLN A 41 14.48 9.60 15.74
C GLN A 41 15.12 8.93 14.53
N VAL A 42 16.08 8.05 14.80
CA VAL A 42 16.63 7.17 13.76
C VAL A 42 15.47 6.27 13.34
N ASN A 43 14.94 6.49 12.14
CA ASN A 43 14.01 5.56 11.51
C ASN A 43 14.80 4.29 11.16
N VAL A 44 14.74 3.29 12.03
CA VAL A 44 15.38 1.99 11.83
C VAL A 44 14.39 1.04 11.18
N ASP A 45 14.82 0.39 10.09
CA ASP A 45 14.02 -0.63 9.41
C ASP A 45 13.56 -1.72 10.37
N VAL A 46 12.34 -2.20 10.17
CA VAL A 46 11.70 -3.20 11.03
C VAL A 46 11.83 -4.56 10.37
N THR A 47 12.28 -5.57 11.11
CA THR A 47 12.28 -6.95 10.62
C THR A 47 10.96 -7.62 10.96
N ILE A 48 10.24 -8.08 9.94
CA ILE A 48 9.11 -9.02 10.09
C ILE A 48 9.73 -10.40 10.22
N THR A 49 9.43 -11.12 11.32
CA THR A 49 9.96 -12.47 11.59
C THR A 49 8.88 -13.48 11.93
N THR A 50 7.61 -13.08 11.88
CA THR A 50 6.46 -13.93 12.16
C THR A 50 6.20 -14.85 10.97
N PRO A 51 6.31 -16.20 11.11
CA PRO A 51 6.14 -17.12 10.00
C PRO A 51 4.77 -16.98 9.30
N PRO A 52 4.69 -17.27 7.99
CA PRO A 52 5.77 -17.74 7.12
C PRO A 52 6.73 -16.66 6.59
N LEU A 53 6.48 -15.36 6.79
CA LEU A 53 7.30 -14.28 6.21
C LEU A 53 8.45 -13.86 7.13
N ASN A 54 9.65 -13.84 6.56
CA ASN A 54 10.78 -13.05 7.06
C ASN A 54 11.10 -11.95 6.04
N ALA A 55 11.10 -10.68 6.47
CA ALA A 55 11.30 -9.53 5.57
C ALA A 55 11.88 -8.32 6.32
N VAL A 56 12.51 -7.41 5.56
CA VAL A 56 12.97 -6.11 6.05
C VAL A 56 12.00 -5.05 5.57
N LEU A 57 11.16 -4.55 6.46
CA LEU A 57 10.23 -3.46 6.21
C LEU A 57 10.95 -2.11 6.37
N PRO A 58 11.11 -1.32 5.29
CA PRO A 58 11.76 -0.02 5.39
C PRO A 58 10.97 0.92 6.31
N ALA A 59 11.65 1.61 7.22
CA ALA A 59 10.99 2.54 8.14
C ALA A 59 10.42 3.79 7.43
N SER A 60 10.85 4.04 6.19
CA SER A 60 10.26 5.04 5.31
C SER A 60 8.89 4.61 4.73
N LEU A 61 8.56 3.32 4.80
CA LEU A 61 7.37 2.75 4.19
C LEU A 61 6.22 2.60 5.20
N ALA A 62 6.51 1.98 6.36
CA ALA A 62 5.55 1.76 7.45
C ALA A 62 6.30 1.58 8.78
N SER A 63 5.61 1.77 9.91
CA SER A 63 6.24 1.72 11.24
C SER A 63 6.33 0.32 11.84
N SER A 64 5.44 -0.59 11.42
CA SER A 64 5.39 -1.98 11.90
C SER A 64 4.47 -2.81 11.01
N ALA A 65 4.39 -4.12 11.27
CA ALA A 65 3.38 -4.99 10.67
C ALA A 65 2.62 -5.76 11.75
N THR A 66 1.30 -5.85 11.61
CA THR A 66 0.46 -6.78 12.36
C THR A 66 0.40 -8.12 11.64
N THR A 67 0.21 -9.23 12.37
CA THR A 67 0.10 -10.56 11.76
C THR A 67 -1.21 -11.22 12.18
N THR A 68 -1.97 -11.75 11.24
CA THR A 68 -3.23 -12.44 11.49
C THR A 68 -3.34 -13.69 10.61
N LEU A 69 -3.71 -14.82 11.20
CA LEU A 69 -4.13 -16.02 10.47
C LEU A 69 -5.63 -15.93 10.24
N THR A 70 -6.07 -16.00 8.98
CA THR A 70 -7.47 -15.78 8.61
C THR A 70 -7.91 -16.66 7.44
N THR A 71 -9.22 -16.73 7.23
CA THR A 71 -9.89 -17.33 6.05
C THR A 71 -10.75 -16.30 5.32
N GLU A 72 -10.60 -15.02 5.65
CA GLU A 72 -11.30 -13.91 5.00
C GLU A 72 -10.99 -13.84 3.50
N VAL A 73 -11.90 -13.23 2.74
CA VAL A 73 -11.74 -13.05 1.31
C VAL A 73 -10.79 -11.89 1.04
N GLU A 74 -9.78 -12.14 0.23
CA GLU A 74 -8.76 -11.17 -0.18
C GLU A 74 -8.94 -10.75 -1.65
N TYR A 75 -8.46 -9.55 -1.98
CA TYR A 75 -8.42 -9.07 -3.38
C TYR A 75 -7.70 -10.09 -4.28
N PRO A 76 -8.18 -10.37 -5.51
CA PRO A 76 -9.14 -9.59 -6.32
C PRO A 76 -10.62 -9.83 -6.02
N TYR A 77 -10.95 -10.68 -5.05
CA TYR A 77 -12.34 -11.00 -4.74
C TYR A 77 -12.93 -9.96 -3.79
N ILE A 78 -14.15 -9.51 -4.11
CA ILE A 78 -14.91 -8.54 -3.30
C ILE A 78 -16.18 -9.14 -2.68
N ASN A 79 -16.51 -10.39 -3.03
CA ASN A 79 -17.67 -11.11 -2.53
C ASN A 79 -17.28 -12.57 -2.26
N PRO A 80 -17.65 -13.15 -1.10
CA PRO A 80 -17.42 -14.56 -0.77
C PRO A 80 -18.29 -15.54 -1.59
N SER A 81 -18.43 -15.33 -2.90
CA SER A 81 -19.24 -16.22 -3.76
C SER A 81 -18.70 -17.66 -3.81
N PHE A 82 -17.41 -17.85 -3.51
CA PHE A 82 -16.76 -19.15 -3.35
C PHE A 82 -16.61 -19.58 -1.88
N GLY A 83 -17.22 -18.86 -0.94
CA GLY A 83 -17.02 -19.05 0.49
C GLY A 83 -15.72 -18.44 1.03
N GLU A 84 -15.34 -18.87 2.22
CA GLU A 84 -14.07 -18.49 2.86
C GLU A 84 -12.87 -18.95 2.02
N MET A 85 -11.80 -18.16 2.01
CA MET A 85 -10.55 -18.55 1.38
C MET A 85 -9.79 -19.57 2.24
N PRO A 86 -8.87 -20.35 1.66
CA PRO A 86 -7.96 -21.19 2.43
C PRO A 86 -7.24 -20.38 3.53
N ALA A 87 -6.93 -21.03 4.65
CA ALA A 87 -6.24 -20.38 5.75
C ALA A 87 -4.90 -19.79 5.29
N HIS A 88 -4.68 -18.52 5.59
CA HIS A 88 -3.51 -17.78 5.12
C HIS A 88 -3.07 -16.73 6.14
N THR A 89 -1.82 -16.35 6.05
CA THR A 89 -1.25 -15.33 6.94
C THR A 89 -1.28 -13.98 6.25
N LYS A 90 -1.88 -13.00 6.92
CA LYS A 90 -1.95 -11.60 6.52
C LYS A 90 -1.03 -10.76 7.38
N TYR A 91 -0.25 -9.91 6.72
CA TYR A 91 0.63 -8.92 7.32
C TYR A 91 0.12 -7.52 6.98
N GLY A 92 -0.58 -6.87 7.90
CA GLY A 92 -1.06 -5.49 7.72
C GLY A 92 0.05 -4.50 8.05
N LEU A 93 0.35 -3.56 7.15
CA LEU A 93 1.42 -2.58 7.38
C LEU A 93 0.86 -1.34 8.10
N GLU A 94 1.36 -1.08 9.31
CA GLU A 94 0.85 -0.03 10.19
C GLU A 94 1.55 1.31 9.95
N ASN A 95 0.79 2.40 10.01
CA ASN A 95 1.28 3.76 9.72
C ASN A 95 2.05 3.84 8.39
N TYR A 96 1.48 3.22 7.36
CA TYR A 96 2.01 3.27 6.01
C TYR A 96 2.06 4.71 5.48
N LEU A 97 3.05 5.00 4.62
CA LEU A 97 3.36 6.36 4.14
C LEU A 97 2.15 7.08 3.52
N LEU A 98 1.31 6.34 2.77
CA LEU A 98 0.08 6.87 2.19
C LEU A 98 -1.14 6.53 3.05
N VAL A 99 -2.06 7.50 3.12
CA VAL A 99 -3.36 7.36 3.80
C VAL A 99 -4.50 7.61 2.81
N GLY A 100 -5.69 7.06 3.09
CA GLY A 100 -6.90 7.32 2.30
C GLY A 100 -7.04 6.48 1.02
N SER A 101 -6.23 5.44 0.86
CA SER A 101 -6.38 4.45 -0.22
C SER A 101 -7.55 3.51 0.03
N ILE A 102 -8.17 3.00 -1.04
CA ILE A 102 -9.35 2.14 -0.93
C ILE A 102 -9.03 0.70 -0.46
N LEU A 103 -7.79 0.24 -0.66
CA LEU A 103 -7.27 -1.00 -0.10
C LEU A 103 -6.18 -0.68 0.91
N GLN A 104 -6.13 -1.48 1.97
CA GLN A 104 -5.11 -1.33 3.01
C GLN A 104 -3.79 -1.97 2.57
N PRO A 105 -2.64 -1.40 2.95
CA PRO A 105 -1.32 -1.93 2.65
C PRO A 105 -1.11 -3.27 3.37
N GLN A 106 -0.86 -4.33 2.60
CA GLN A 106 -0.74 -5.67 3.17
C GLN A 106 0.14 -6.59 2.33
N VAL A 107 0.69 -7.60 3.00
CA VAL A 107 1.25 -8.80 2.38
C VAL A 107 0.42 -10.00 2.82
N THR A 108 0.11 -10.92 1.92
CA THR A 108 -0.63 -12.15 2.20
C THR A 108 0.14 -13.34 1.68
N VAL A 109 0.21 -14.40 2.48
CA VAL A 109 0.94 -15.63 2.14
C VAL A 109 0.01 -16.83 2.29
N PHE A 110 -0.18 -17.55 1.19
CA PHE A 110 -0.98 -18.76 1.11
C PHE A 110 -0.08 -19.96 0.80
N LYS A 111 -0.51 -21.16 1.17
CA LYS A 111 -0.02 -22.36 0.48
C LYS A 111 -0.52 -22.33 -0.96
N ALA A 112 0.38 -22.50 -1.92
CA ALA A 112 0.08 -22.31 -3.34
C ALA A 112 -0.98 -23.29 -3.85
N ASP A 113 -0.88 -24.57 -3.45
CA ASP A 113 -1.83 -25.60 -3.88
C ASP A 113 -3.25 -25.35 -3.33
N GLU A 114 -3.35 -24.89 -2.08
CA GLU A 114 -4.63 -24.55 -1.45
C GLU A 114 -5.22 -23.29 -2.09
N TYR A 115 -4.41 -22.26 -2.33
CA TYR A 115 -4.84 -21.04 -3.04
C TYR A 115 -5.34 -21.37 -4.45
N GLY A 116 -4.61 -22.19 -5.20
CA GLY A 116 -4.96 -22.62 -6.55
C GLY A 116 -6.26 -23.44 -6.59
N ALA A 117 -6.57 -24.21 -5.55
CA ALA A 117 -7.80 -24.99 -5.47
C ALA A 117 -9.06 -24.15 -5.17
N TYR A 118 -8.91 -22.89 -4.77
CA TYR A 118 -10.04 -22.03 -4.41
C TYR A 118 -10.91 -21.65 -5.62
N SER A 119 -10.30 -21.42 -6.79
CA SER A 119 -11.01 -21.08 -8.02
C SER A 119 -10.14 -21.34 -9.26
N ASP A 120 -10.77 -21.44 -10.43
CA ASP A 120 -10.07 -21.58 -11.70
C ASP A 120 -9.09 -20.42 -11.96
N LEU A 121 -9.48 -19.19 -11.60
CA LEU A 121 -8.62 -18.01 -11.75
C LEU A 121 -7.36 -18.13 -10.88
N ASN A 122 -7.51 -18.59 -9.62
CA ASN A 122 -6.35 -18.80 -8.76
C ASN A 122 -5.43 -19.91 -9.29
N GLN A 123 -6.01 -21.00 -9.82
CA GLN A 123 -5.24 -22.06 -10.44
C GLN A 123 -4.44 -21.55 -11.65
N GLN A 124 -5.05 -20.70 -12.47
CA GLN A 124 -4.38 -20.03 -13.59
C GLN A 124 -3.26 -19.12 -13.10
N THR A 125 -3.48 -18.31 -12.06
CA THR A 125 -2.42 -17.50 -11.43
C THR A 125 -1.22 -18.34 -11.01
N ILE A 126 -1.45 -19.44 -10.28
CA ILE A 126 -0.36 -20.33 -9.83
C ILE A 126 0.37 -20.95 -11.02
N THR A 127 -0.37 -21.39 -12.04
CA THR A 127 0.20 -22.00 -13.25
C THR A 127 1.03 -20.97 -14.03
N GLY A 128 0.49 -19.76 -14.21
CA GLY A 128 1.14 -18.65 -14.90
C GLY A 128 2.42 -18.22 -14.21
N LEU A 129 2.42 -18.10 -12.87
CA LEU A 129 3.62 -17.79 -12.09
C LEU A 129 4.68 -18.89 -12.19
N LYS A 130 4.30 -20.18 -12.10
CA LYS A 130 5.23 -21.31 -12.24
C LYS A 130 5.86 -21.40 -13.63
N ALA A 131 5.13 -20.99 -14.67
CA ALA A 131 5.59 -21.02 -16.05
C ALA A 131 6.27 -19.70 -16.51
N TYR A 132 6.24 -18.66 -15.66
CA TYR A 132 6.71 -17.33 -16.04
C TYR A 132 8.21 -17.32 -16.27
N ASP A 133 8.64 -16.81 -17.42
CA ASP A 133 10.05 -16.50 -17.67
C ASP A 133 10.35 -15.09 -17.11
N PRO A 134 11.23 -14.95 -16.10
CA PRO A 134 11.62 -13.64 -15.55
C PRO A 134 12.27 -12.70 -16.58
N ASN A 135 12.67 -13.21 -17.75
CA ASN A 135 13.22 -12.40 -18.83
C ASN A 135 12.15 -11.92 -19.83
N SER A 136 10.90 -12.38 -19.69
CA SER A 136 9.81 -11.96 -20.57
C SER A 136 9.40 -10.51 -20.25
N ALA A 137 9.58 -9.63 -21.24
CA ALA A 137 9.41 -8.20 -21.05
C ALA A 137 7.94 -7.79 -21.11
N GLY A 138 7.44 -7.15 -20.06
CA GLY A 138 6.28 -6.25 -20.11
C GLY A 138 4.91 -6.86 -20.44
N VAL A 139 4.80 -8.19 -20.44
CA VAL A 139 3.53 -8.89 -20.64
C VAL A 139 3.12 -9.52 -19.31
N LEU A 140 1.87 -9.28 -18.91
CA LEU A 140 1.30 -9.92 -17.73
C LEU A 140 0.87 -11.36 -18.12
N PRO A 141 1.34 -12.40 -17.43
CA PRO A 141 0.84 -13.76 -17.60
C PRO A 141 -0.67 -13.88 -17.45
N GLU A 142 -1.24 -14.78 -18.24
CA GLU A 142 -2.65 -15.17 -18.12
C GLU A 142 -2.96 -15.65 -16.70
N GLY A 143 -4.15 -15.26 -16.20
CA GLY A 143 -4.63 -15.60 -14.86
C GLY A 143 -4.31 -14.56 -13.80
N LEU A 144 -3.28 -13.73 -13.97
CA LEU A 144 -3.01 -12.66 -13.01
C LEU A 144 -4.14 -11.61 -13.08
N PRO A 145 -4.62 -11.08 -11.94
CA PRO A 145 -5.74 -10.16 -11.92
C PRO A 145 -5.44 -8.85 -12.66
N GLU A 146 -6.05 -8.70 -13.82
CA GLU A 146 -6.05 -7.45 -14.57
C GLU A 146 -7.08 -6.51 -13.93
N GLY A 147 -6.61 -5.36 -13.46
CA GLY A 147 -7.49 -4.25 -13.09
C GLY A 147 -7.87 -3.43 -14.31
N MET A 148 -8.24 -2.16 -14.10
CA MET A 148 -8.49 -1.23 -15.21
C MET A 148 -7.23 -0.88 -16.01
N ILE A 149 -6.05 -1.12 -15.44
CA ILE A 149 -4.75 -0.79 -16.03
C ILE A 149 -3.68 -1.76 -15.53
N SER A 150 -2.70 -2.06 -16.38
CA SER A 150 -1.48 -2.76 -15.99
C SER A 150 -0.28 -2.02 -16.56
N ALA A 151 0.30 -1.15 -15.75
CA ALA A 151 1.51 -0.39 -16.10
C ALA A 151 2.70 -0.90 -15.30
N GLN A 152 3.91 -0.58 -15.75
CA GLN A 152 5.15 -0.82 -15.02
C GLN A 152 5.32 -2.30 -14.61
N ILE A 153 4.99 -3.22 -15.53
CA ILE A 153 5.12 -4.67 -15.32
C ILE A 153 6.61 -5.02 -15.24
N ARG A 154 7.04 -5.57 -14.09
CA ARG A 154 8.42 -5.95 -13.83
C ARG A 154 8.49 -7.25 -13.04
N SER A 155 9.44 -8.09 -13.40
CA SER A 155 9.79 -9.29 -12.64
C SER A 155 10.61 -8.90 -11.42
N ILE A 156 10.34 -9.52 -10.28
CA ILE A 156 11.10 -9.37 -9.05
C ILE A 156 11.37 -10.74 -8.46
N SER A 157 12.64 -10.98 -8.13
CA SER A 157 13.06 -12.12 -7.33
C SER A 157 13.21 -11.70 -5.87
N PHE A 158 12.88 -12.61 -4.97
CA PHE A 158 13.15 -12.51 -3.54
C PHE A 158 14.00 -13.72 -3.12
N HIS A 159 14.32 -13.88 -1.83
CA HIS A 159 15.36 -14.82 -1.40
C HIS A 159 15.15 -16.28 -1.80
N ASN A 160 13.89 -16.71 -1.94
CA ASN A 160 13.55 -18.09 -2.29
C ASN A 160 12.32 -18.16 -3.20
N GLY A 161 12.21 -17.22 -4.13
CA GLY A 161 11.11 -17.18 -5.08
C GLY A 161 11.17 -16.00 -6.03
N HIS A 162 10.14 -15.89 -6.84
CA HIS A 162 10.03 -14.86 -7.86
C HIS A 162 8.57 -14.52 -8.15
N GLY A 163 8.36 -13.40 -8.81
CA GLY A 163 7.03 -12.93 -9.17
C GLY A 163 7.08 -11.72 -10.06
N LEU A 164 5.94 -11.06 -10.17
CA LEU A 164 5.72 -9.88 -10.97
C LEU A 164 5.08 -8.80 -10.12
N ARG A 165 5.57 -7.57 -10.28
CA ARG A 165 4.90 -6.37 -9.82
C ARG A 165 4.40 -5.54 -10.99
N TYR A 166 3.30 -4.84 -10.78
CA TYR A 166 2.73 -3.89 -11.72
C TYR A 166 1.89 -2.86 -10.97
N LEU A 167 1.63 -1.75 -11.65
CA LEU A 167 0.71 -0.72 -11.19
C LEU A 167 -0.68 -1.01 -11.74
N THR A 168 -1.67 -1.05 -10.87
CA THR A 168 -3.06 -1.35 -11.23
C THR A 168 -4.05 -0.53 -10.41
N GLN A 169 -5.25 -0.40 -10.98
CA GLN A 169 -6.43 0.12 -10.30
C GLN A 169 -7.53 -0.97 -10.31
N PRO A 170 -7.97 -1.44 -9.14
CA PRO A 170 -9.13 -2.32 -9.01
C PRO A 170 -10.38 -1.76 -9.68
N GLY A 171 -11.18 -2.65 -10.26
CA GLY A 171 -12.52 -2.33 -10.74
C GLY A 171 -12.68 -2.42 -12.25
N GLN A 172 -13.91 -2.18 -12.69
CA GLN A 172 -14.34 -2.22 -14.09
C GLN A 172 -15.26 -1.04 -14.44
N ALA A 173 -15.46 -0.11 -13.50
CA ALA A 173 -16.28 1.07 -13.71
C ALA A 173 -15.56 2.05 -14.63
N ALA A 174 -16.30 2.84 -15.40
CA ALA A 174 -15.72 3.87 -16.24
C ALA A 174 -15.34 5.11 -15.39
N THR A 175 -14.22 5.00 -14.68
CA THR A 175 -13.64 6.05 -13.83
C THR A 175 -12.26 6.46 -14.34
N PRO A 176 -11.76 7.65 -13.96
CA PRO A 176 -10.36 7.99 -14.19
C PRO A 176 -9.43 7.01 -13.44
N ILE A 177 -8.13 7.04 -13.75
CA ILE A 177 -7.10 6.44 -12.89
C ILE A 177 -6.69 7.48 -11.84
N TYR A 178 -6.72 7.12 -10.56
CA TYR A 178 -6.56 8.07 -9.46
C TYR A 178 -5.78 7.51 -8.26
N ASN A 179 -5.17 8.42 -7.47
CA ASN A 179 -4.22 8.06 -6.42
C ASN A 179 -4.82 7.25 -5.25
N SER A 180 -6.07 7.49 -4.84
CA SER A 180 -6.69 6.67 -3.79
C SER A 180 -6.97 5.23 -4.23
N SER A 181 -6.81 4.89 -5.51
CA SER A 181 -6.98 3.54 -6.04
C SER A 181 -5.83 3.08 -6.94
N LEU A 182 -4.65 3.70 -6.86
CA LEU A 182 -3.44 3.22 -7.53
C LEU A 182 -2.64 2.34 -6.58
N PHE A 183 -2.35 1.11 -7.00
CA PHE A 183 -1.62 0.16 -6.20
C PHE A 183 -0.43 -0.40 -6.95
N TYR A 184 0.69 -0.49 -6.24
CA TYR A 184 1.72 -1.46 -6.53
C TYR A 184 1.19 -2.82 -6.10
N PHE A 185 1.00 -3.70 -7.07
CA PHE A 185 0.47 -5.03 -6.84
C PHE A 185 1.51 -6.06 -7.26
N PHE A 186 1.96 -6.86 -6.29
CA PHE A 186 2.93 -7.93 -6.51
C PHE A 186 2.26 -9.28 -6.29
N GLN A 187 2.55 -10.22 -7.19
CA GLN A 187 2.16 -11.61 -7.07
C GLN A 187 3.36 -12.48 -7.39
N GLY A 188 3.66 -13.42 -6.49
CA GLY A 188 4.83 -14.27 -6.61
C GLY A 188 4.61 -15.65 -6.02
N ILE A 189 5.58 -16.51 -6.29
CA ILE A 189 5.61 -17.89 -5.83
C ILE A 189 7.02 -18.24 -5.34
N THR A 190 7.12 -19.09 -4.33
CA THR A 190 8.40 -19.65 -3.91
C THR A 190 8.98 -20.57 -4.98
N ASP A 191 10.31 -20.73 -5.01
CA ASP A 191 11.02 -21.53 -6.00
C ASP A 191 10.66 -23.03 -5.94
N ASP A 192 10.25 -23.51 -4.77
CA ASP A 192 9.72 -24.86 -4.59
C ASP A 192 8.24 -24.99 -4.98
N GLY A 193 7.59 -23.89 -5.32
CA GLY A 193 6.18 -23.81 -5.70
C GLY A 193 5.19 -24.00 -4.54
N SER A 194 5.66 -24.02 -3.28
CA SER A 194 4.85 -24.35 -2.10
C SER A 194 4.00 -23.19 -1.59
N TYR A 195 4.44 -21.95 -1.77
CA TYR A 195 3.77 -20.76 -1.25
C TYR A 195 3.52 -19.71 -2.33
N PHE A 196 2.31 -19.16 -2.31
CA PHE A 196 1.92 -17.98 -3.07
C PHE A 196 1.99 -16.75 -2.18
N VAL A 197 2.52 -15.66 -2.72
CA VAL A 197 2.68 -14.38 -2.01
C VAL A 197 2.02 -13.28 -2.82
N SER A 198 1.18 -12.48 -2.18
CA SER A 198 0.57 -11.29 -2.77
C SER A 198 0.85 -10.08 -1.89
N ALA A 199 1.26 -8.96 -2.49
CA ALA A 199 1.41 -7.69 -1.79
C ALA A 199 0.60 -6.60 -2.50
N ILE A 200 -0.22 -5.89 -1.72
CA ILE A 200 -1.02 -4.74 -2.15
C ILE A 200 -0.45 -3.54 -1.41
N LEU A 201 0.22 -2.66 -2.13
CA LEU A 201 0.93 -1.52 -1.56
C LEU A 201 0.43 -0.25 -2.27
N PRO A 202 -0.29 0.65 -1.58
CA PRO A 202 -0.69 1.91 -2.17
C PRO A 202 0.51 2.71 -2.65
N THR A 203 0.38 3.31 -3.82
CA THR A 203 1.36 4.25 -4.37
C THR A 203 0.63 5.38 -5.08
N SER A 204 1.34 6.46 -5.40
CA SER A 204 0.76 7.64 -6.01
C SER A 204 1.71 8.25 -7.01
N ALA A 205 1.16 8.96 -7.99
CA ALA A 205 1.90 9.80 -8.91
C ALA A 205 1.31 11.22 -8.90
N SER A 206 2.19 12.23 -8.90
CA SER A 206 1.80 13.64 -8.73
C SER A 206 0.90 14.19 -9.85
N TYR A 207 0.90 13.52 -11.02
CA TYR A 207 0.09 13.87 -12.18
C TYR A 207 -1.28 13.17 -12.22
N LEU A 208 -1.57 12.25 -11.30
CA LEU A 208 -2.88 11.62 -11.20
C LEU A 208 -3.81 12.38 -10.27
N VAL A 209 -5.09 12.45 -10.64
CA VAL A 209 -6.13 13.03 -9.78
C VAL A 209 -6.21 12.26 -8.45
N ALA A 210 -6.66 12.93 -7.39
CA ALA A 210 -6.68 12.33 -6.05
C ALA A 210 -7.73 11.21 -5.91
N ASN A 211 -8.86 11.34 -6.58
CA ASN A 211 -10.03 10.46 -6.52
C ASN A 211 -10.83 10.53 -7.84
N ASP A 212 -11.94 9.81 -7.90
CA ASP A 212 -12.84 9.70 -9.06
C ASP A 212 -13.86 10.84 -9.20
N ASN A 213 -13.84 11.85 -8.32
CA ASN A 213 -14.80 12.95 -8.36
C ASN A 213 -14.58 13.83 -9.61
N PRO A 214 -15.61 14.07 -10.46
CA PRO A 214 -15.53 14.95 -11.63
C PRO A 214 -15.08 16.39 -11.34
N THR A 215 -15.26 16.85 -10.10
CA THR A 215 -14.86 18.21 -9.68
C THR A 215 -13.45 18.26 -9.09
N SER A 216 -12.74 17.13 -8.97
CA SER A 216 -11.35 17.12 -8.50
C SER A 216 -10.45 17.88 -9.49
N PRO A 217 -9.56 18.76 -9.00
CA PRO A 217 -8.70 19.53 -9.88
C PRO A 217 -7.74 18.60 -10.63
N LEU A 218 -7.61 18.82 -11.94
CA LEU A 218 -6.61 18.14 -12.76
C LEU A 218 -5.21 18.60 -12.31
N PRO A 219 -4.31 17.68 -11.88
CA PRO A 219 -2.96 18.05 -11.52
C PRO A 219 -2.15 18.54 -12.73
N VAL A 220 -1.03 19.21 -12.44
CA VAL A 220 -0.06 19.59 -13.47
C VAL A 220 0.41 18.33 -14.22
N ASN A 221 0.48 18.42 -15.55
CA ASN A 221 0.84 17.31 -16.45
C ASN A 221 -0.10 16.08 -16.36
N GLY A 222 -1.27 16.21 -15.72
CA GLY A 222 -2.30 15.20 -15.70
C GLY A 222 -2.98 15.05 -17.06
N ILE A 223 -3.55 13.87 -17.29
CA ILE A 223 -4.32 13.56 -18.50
C ILE A 223 -5.80 13.78 -18.18
N PRO A 224 -6.52 14.65 -18.92
CA PRO A 224 -7.93 14.90 -18.66
C PRO A 224 -8.78 13.64 -18.91
N PHE A 225 -9.76 13.42 -18.05
CA PHE A 225 -10.74 12.36 -18.19
C PHE A 225 -12.09 12.94 -18.61
N GLU A 226 -12.69 12.38 -19.65
CA GLU A 226 -13.97 12.83 -20.20
C GLU A 226 -15.14 12.08 -19.57
N PHE A 227 -15.72 12.62 -18.49
CA PHE A 227 -16.80 11.96 -17.73
C PHE A 227 -18.08 11.73 -18.54
N ASP A 228 -18.32 12.53 -19.58
CA ASP A 228 -19.52 12.45 -20.42
C ASP A 228 -19.29 11.66 -21.73
N ASN A 229 -18.07 11.12 -21.96
CA ASN A 229 -17.71 10.43 -23.19
C ASN A 229 -16.92 9.13 -22.91
N TYR A 230 -17.65 8.06 -22.60
CA TYR A 230 -17.05 6.76 -22.31
C TYR A 230 -16.40 6.08 -23.52
N ASP A 231 -16.72 6.49 -24.76
CA ASP A 231 -16.04 5.98 -25.95
C ASP A 231 -14.56 6.39 -25.99
N ALA A 232 -14.19 7.46 -25.26
CA ALA A 232 -12.80 7.90 -25.12
C ALA A 232 -12.00 7.10 -24.07
N LEU A 233 -12.67 6.28 -23.24
CA LEU A 233 -12.03 5.56 -22.13
C LEU A 233 -10.82 4.72 -22.57
N PRO A 234 -10.87 3.91 -23.66
CA PRO A 234 -9.71 3.12 -24.07
C PRO A 234 -8.47 3.97 -24.41
N SER A 235 -8.68 5.12 -25.07
CA SER A 235 -7.59 6.03 -25.43
C SER A 235 -7.03 6.75 -24.20
N TYR A 236 -7.89 7.09 -23.24
CA TYR A 236 -7.49 7.64 -21.94
C TYR A 236 -6.62 6.65 -21.16
N ILE A 237 -7.08 5.39 -21.02
CA ILE A 237 -6.34 4.35 -20.29
C ILE A 237 -4.97 4.11 -20.92
N GLU A 238 -4.89 4.05 -22.25
CA GLU A 238 -3.61 3.88 -22.96
C GLU A 238 -2.66 5.07 -22.73
N ALA A 239 -3.18 6.30 -22.78
CA ALA A 239 -2.36 7.49 -22.52
C ALA A 239 -1.83 7.53 -21.08
N VAL A 240 -2.67 7.16 -20.10
CA VAL A 240 -2.24 7.05 -18.69
C VAL A 240 -1.23 5.94 -18.52
N LYS A 241 -1.45 4.78 -19.14
CA LYS A 241 -0.52 3.64 -19.12
C LYS A 241 0.84 4.05 -19.69
N GLN A 242 0.89 4.68 -20.86
CA GLN A 242 2.13 5.15 -21.46
C GLN A 242 2.87 6.11 -20.53
N LYS A 243 2.15 7.03 -19.88
CA LYS A 243 2.74 7.97 -18.92
C LYS A 243 3.34 7.25 -17.72
N LEU A 244 2.59 6.33 -17.11
CA LEU A 244 3.05 5.49 -15.99
C LEU A 244 4.27 4.65 -16.39
N ASP A 245 4.26 4.02 -17.57
CA ASP A 245 5.36 3.21 -18.12
C ASP A 245 6.64 4.04 -18.39
N SER A 246 6.47 5.31 -18.74
CA SER A 246 7.58 6.23 -19.00
C SER A 246 8.14 6.92 -17.75
N SER A 247 7.39 6.93 -16.65
CA SER A 247 7.81 7.53 -15.39
C SER A 247 8.96 6.76 -14.75
N SER A 248 9.91 7.50 -14.16
CA SER A 248 10.97 6.88 -13.38
C SER A 248 10.45 6.42 -12.02
N ALA A 249 11.09 5.39 -11.45
CA ALA A 249 10.65 4.76 -10.20
C ALA A 249 10.54 5.73 -9.01
N ASN A 250 11.32 6.82 -9.02
CA ASN A 250 11.33 7.87 -8.00
C ASN A 250 10.26 8.96 -8.18
N GLU A 251 9.50 8.95 -9.28
CA GLU A 251 8.35 9.87 -9.47
C GLU A 251 7.10 9.39 -8.72
N PHE A 252 7.15 8.17 -8.19
CA PHE A 252 6.10 7.57 -7.37
C PHE A 252 6.35 7.82 -5.89
N THR A 253 5.27 7.88 -5.11
CA THR A 253 5.33 7.97 -3.64
C THR A 253 4.45 6.89 -3.03
N PRO A 254 5.01 5.90 -2.29
CA PRO A 254 6.45 5.62 -2.15
C PRO A 254 7.11 5.32 -3.50
N SER A 255 8.43 5.48 -3.59
CA SER A 255 9.16 5.17 -4.82
C SER A 255 9.07 3.67 -5.13
N LEU A 256 8.99 3.32 -6.41
CA LEU A 256 8.92 1.92 -6.80
C LEU A 256 10.19 1.16 -6.40
N GLU A 257 11.35 1.82 -6.34
CA GLU A 257 12.60 1.24 -5.83
C GLU A 257 12.51 0.81 -4.35
N THR A 258 11.83 1.61 -3.51
CA THR A 258 11.61 1.27 -2.10
C THR A 258 10.68 0.07 -1.96
N LEU A 259 9.61 0.04 -2.77
CA LEU A 259 8.66 -1.08 -2.80
C LEU A 259 9.32 -2.35 -3.33
N ASP A 260 10.09 -2.25 -4.43
CA ASP A 260 10.85 -3.35 -5.01
C ASP A 260 11.85 -3.92 -4.00
N SER A 261 12.56 -3.06 -3.26
CA SER A 261 13.50 -3.48 -2.21
C SER A 261 12.81 -4.21 -1.05
N PHE A 262 11.61 -3.77 -0.65
CA PHE A 262 10.81 -4.46 0.35
C PHE A 262 10.46 -5.88 -0.11
N ILE A 263 9.95 -6.04 -1.33
CA ILE A 263 9.63 -7.37 -1.89
C ILE A 263 10.88 -8.24 -2.00
N GLN A 264 12.01 -7.70 -2.48
CA GLN A 264 13.27 -8.44 -2.62
C GLN A 264 13.78 -9.01 -1.29
N SER A 265 13.44 -8.38 -0.16
CA SER A 265 13.81 -8.84 1.18
C SER A 265 13.04 -10.08 1.65
N PHE A 266 12.01 -10.52 0.93
CA PHE A 266 11.15 -11.61 1.39
C PHE A 266 11.91 -12.94 1.41
N LEU A 267 11.75 -13.66 2.51
CA LEU A 267 12.09 -15.06 2.66
C LEU A 267 10.87 -15.77 3.22
N ILE A 268 10.32 -16.70 2.46
CA ILE A 268 9.11 -17.45 2.86
C ILE A 268 9.52 -18.78 3.47
N GLN A 269 9.21 -18.98 4.73
CA GLN A 269 9.55 -20.15 5.51
C GLN A 269 8.33 -21.05 5.68
N ALA A 270 8.58 -22.35 5.82
CA ALA A 270 7.52 -23.26 6.23
C ALA A 270 6.97 -22.86 7.61
N SER A 271 5.64 -22.89 7.73
CA SER A 271 4.90 -22.61 8.96
C SER A 271 4.92 -23.78 9.94
#